data_AF-A0A496VWI3-F1
#
_entry.id   AF-A0A496VWI3-F1
#
_cell.length_a   1.000
_cell.length_b   1.000
_cell.length_c   1.000
_cell.angle_alpha   90.00
_cell.angle_beta   90.00
_cell.angle_gamma   90.00
#
_symmetry.space_group_name_H-M   'P 1'
#
loop_
_entity.id
_entity.type
_entity.pdbx_description
1 polymer ?
#
loop_
_entity_poly.entity_id
_entity_poly.type
_entity_poly.pdbx_seq_one_letter_code
_entity_poly.pdbx_strand_id
1 'polypeptide(L)'
;MWLDEPGKKQFKREKKVSIGYEIKGIEFGTPAYFTLINVSPTGQIAMIFSESVEVGKVYGELTAQSHQTIVKHIDLESGQEYFKAIVTSEAINWKRFLAMGTKPVITFWGTGELIVEVN
;
A
#
# COMPACT_ATOMS: atom_id res chain seq x y z
N MET A 1 3.75 6.76 0.45
CA MET A 1 4.01 5.41 1.01
C MET A 1 5.50 5.16 0.95
N TRP A 2 6.02 4.43 1.92
CA TRP A 2 7.40 3.93 1.97
C TRP A 2 7.43 2.54 2.63
N LEU A 3 8.53 1.81 2.42
CA LEU A 3 8.82 0.54 3.11
C LEU A 3 9.97 0.77 4.10
N ASP A 4 9.76 0.38 5.36
CA ASP A 4 10.57 0.67 6.55
C ASP A 4 10.77 2.16 6.84
N GLU A 5 11.43 2.89 5.93
CA GLU A 5 11.77 4.30 6.07
C GLU A 5 11.66 5.06 4.72
N PRO A 6 11.38 6.38 4.74
CA PRO A 6 11.32 7.17 3.52
C PRO A 6 12.62 7.12 2.71
N GLY A 7 12.51 6.84 1.41
CA GLY A 7 13.64 6.86 0.46
C GLY A 7 14.45 5.57 0.36
N LYS A 8 14.25 4.59 1.25
CA LYS A 8 14.90 3.28 1.15
C LYS A 8 14.32 2.49 -0.04
N LYS A 9 15.22 2.00 -0.90
CA LYS A 9 14.87 1.22 -2.11
C LYS A 9 15.54 -0.14 -2.20
N GLN A 10 16.42 -0.49 -1.27
CA GLN A 10 17.14 -1.76 -1.26
C GLN A 10 16.76 -2.57 -0.03
N PHE A 11 16.37 -3.83 -0.26
CA PHE A 11 15.90 -4.73 0.78
C PHE A 11 16.60 -6.09 0.67
N LYS A 12 16.56 -6.84 1.76
CA LYS A 12 17.01 -8.23 1.79
C LYS A 12 15.80 -9.12 1.89
N ARG A 13 15.75 -10.18 1.11
CA ARG A 13 14.60 -11.09 1.05
C ARG A 13 14.19 -11.64 2.43
N GLU A 14 15.16 -11.97 3.28
CA GLU A 14 14.92 -12.52 4.62
C GLU A 14 14.37 -11.50 5.64
N LYS A 15 14.25 -10.21 5.28
CA LYS A 15 13.75 -9.19 6.19
C LYS A 15 12.27 -8.96 5.95
N LYS A 16 11.49 -9.07 7.04
CA LYS A 16 10.15 -8.49 7.09
C LYS A 16 10.27 -6.98 6.97
N VAL A 17 9.52 -6.39 6.04
CA VAL A 17 9.50 -4.94 5.86
C VAL A 17 8.17 -4.37 6.36
N SER A 18 8.25 -3.22 6.99
CA SER A 18 7.09 -2.48 7.50
C SER A 18 6.60 -1.51 6.43
N ILE A 19 5.30 -1.22 6.38
CA ILE A 19 4.76 -0.25 5.42
C ILE A 19 4.29 0.97 6.15
N GLY A 20 4.78 2.14 5.74
CA GLY A 20 4.33 3.44 6.23
C GLY A 20 3.61 4.24 5.15
N TYR A 21 2.49 4.89 5.50
CA TYR A 21 1.77 5.76 4.58
C TYR A 21 0.96 6.85 5.29
N GLU A 22 0.69 7.91 4.52
CA GLU A 22 -0.17 9.05 4.89
C GLU A 22 -0.95 9.45 3.64
N ILE A 23 -2.23 9.81 3.80
CA ILE A 23 -3.10 10.28 2.72
C ILE A 23 -3.26 11.79 2.85
N LYS A 24 -2.92 12.52 1.78
CA LYS A 24 -2.98 14.00 1.67
C LYS A 24 -3.86 14.44 0.52
N GLY A 25 -4.27 15.71 0.54
CA GLY A 25 -5.03 16.33 -0.56
C GLY A 25 -6.53 16.01 -0.55
N ILE A 26 -7.02 15.42 0.53
CA ILE A 26 -8.44 15.15 0.80
C ILE A 26 -8.74 15.77 2.18
N GLU A 27 -10.02 16.07 2.45
CA GLU A 27 -10.44 16.61 3.75
C GLU A 27 -10.06 15.67 4.92
N PHE A 28 -9.46 16.24 5.96
CA PHE A 28 -9.03 15.51 7.16
C PHE A 28 -10.24 14.81 7.81
N GLY A 29 -10.06 13.58 8.28
CA GLY A 29 -11.13 12.80 8.89
C GLY A 29 -12.04 12.07 7.89
N THR A 30 -11.85 12.27 6.58
CA THR A 30 -12.62 11.55 5.56
C THR A 30 -12.35 10.04 5.65
N PRO A 31 -13.39 9.19 5.81
CA PRO A 31 -13.24 7.74 5.69
C PRO A 31 -12.83 7.35 4.28
N ALA A 32 -11.82 6.50 4.17
CA ALA A 32 -11.24 6.06 2.90
C ALA A 32 -10.97 4.56 2.92
N TYR A 33 -10.65 4.02 1.75
CA TYR A 33 -10.07 2.70 1.60
C TYR A 33 -8.68 2.81 0.98
N PHE A 34 -7.70 2.17 1.62
CA PHE A 34 -6.35 2.02 1.11
C PHE A 34 -6.14 0.59 0.65
N THR A 35 -5.76 0.43 -0.62
CA THR A 35 -5.41 -0.86 -1.20
C THR A 35 -3.95 -0.84 -1.63
N LEU A 36 -3.18 -1.84 -1.20
CA LEU A 36 -1.83 -2.09 -1.66
C LEU A 36 -1.78 -3.28 -2.60
N ILE A 37 -1.21 -3.06 -3.77
CA ILE A 37 -0.98 -4.07 -4.80
C ILE A 37 0.53 -4.20 -4.99
N ASN A 38 0.98 -5.43 -5.18
CA ASN A 38 2.33 -5.77 -5.61
C ASN A 38 2.29 -6.40 -7.00
N VAL A 39 3.30 -6.09 -7.80
CA VAL A 39 3.68 -6.84 -9.00
C VAL A 39 5.05 -7.44 -8.74
N SER A 40 5.09 -8.76 -8.62
CA SER A 40 6.32 -9.49 -8.35
C SER A 40 7.23 -9.49 -9.59
N PRO A 41 8.52 -9.89 -9.44
CA PRO A 41 9.45 -9.92 -10.57
C PRO A 41 9.01 -10.87 -11.69
N THR A 42 8.13 -11.83 -11.38
CA THR A 42 7.56 -12.77 -12.36
C THR A 42 6.31 -12.22 -13.06
N GLY A 43 5.92 -10.98 -12.78
CA GLY A 43 4.74 -10.31 -13.36
C GLY A 43 3.42 -10.71 -12.70
N GLN A 44 3.46 -11.44 -11.58
CA GLN A 44 2.25 -11.79 -10.84
C GLN A 44 1.73 -10.59 -10.06
N ILE A 45 0.45 -10.29 -10.22
CA ILE A 45 -0.21 -9.19 -9.51
C ILE A 45 -0.93 -9.78 -8.28
N ALA A 46 -0.61 -9.26 -7.10
CA ALA A 46 -1.27 -9.65 -5.86
C ALA A 46 -1.79 -8.41 -5.12
N MET A 47 -3.03 -8.48 -4.63
CA MET A 47 -3.47 -7.57 -3.58
C MET A 47 -2.85 -8.02 -2.27
N ILE A 48 -2.01 -7.18 -1.67
CA ILE A 48 -1.40 -7.46 -0.38
C ILE A 48 -2.45 -7.24 0.72
N PHE A 49 -3.11 -6.08 0.72
CA PHE A 49 -4.24 -5.81 1.60
C PHE A 49 -5.13 -4.69 1.04
N SER A 50 -6.35 -4.64 1.57
CA SER A 50 -7.28 -3.53 1.38
C SER A 50 -7.99 -3.27 2.71
N GLU A 51 -7.87 -2.05 3.24
CA GLU A 51 -8.41 -1.72 4.56
C GLU A 51 -9.07 -0.34 4.59
N SER A 52 -9.97 -0.15 5.56
CA SER A 52 -10.57 1.15 5.85
C SER A 52 -9.59 1.99 6.67
N VAL A 53 -9.42 3.25 6.26
CA VAL A 53 -8.49 4.21 6.84
C VAL A 53 -9.15 5.58 6.93
N GLU A 54 -8.49 6.51 7.60
CA GLU A 54 -8.97 7.89 7.75
C GLU A 54 -7.91 8.86 7.24
N VAL A 55 -8.33 9.84 6.45
CA VAL A 55 -7.43 10.86 5.89
C VAL A 55 -6.83 11.71 7.00
N GLY A 56 -5.52 11.97 6.90
CA GLY A 56 -4.76 12.75 7.87
C GLY A 56 -4.19 11.95 9.03
N LYS A 57 -4.44 10.63 9.10
CA LYS A 57 -3.72 9.71 9.99
C LYS A 57 -2.48 9.14 9.30
N VAL A 58 -1.42 8.95 10.08
CA VAL A 58 -0.21 8.24 9.67
C VAL A 58 -0.32 6.79 10.11
N TYR A 59 -0.10 5.87 9.18
CA TYR A 59 -0.14 4.43 9.41
C TYR A 59 1.28 3.86 9.29
N GLY A 60 1.64 2.92 10.17
CA GLY A 60 2.89 2.17 10.08
C GLY A 60 4.17 2.88 10.52
N GLU A 61 4.07 3.94 11.34
CA GLU A 61 5.26 4.58 11.92
C GLU A 61 5.89 3.72 13.04
N LEU A 62 7.20 3.49 12.95
CA LEU A 62 8.00 2.69 13.91
C LEU A 62 8.34 3.41 15.22
N THR A 63 7.92 4.68 15.38
CA THR A 63 8.38 5.51 16.51
C THR A 63 7.81 5.02 17.84
N ALA A 64 8.71 4.81 18.79
CA ALA A 64 8.53 4.19 20.11
C ALA A 64 7.61 4.96 21.09
N GLN A 65 6.49 5.51 20.64
CA GLN A 65 5.54 6.24 21.49
C GLN A 65 4.12 5.66 21.35
N SER A 66 3.82 4.75 22.27
CA SER A 66 2.53 4.43 22.93
C SER A 66 1.21 4.30 22.16
N HIS A 67 1.12 4.44 20.85
CA HIS A 67 -0.08 4.07 20.08
C HIS A 67 0.31 3.62 18.67
N GLN A 68 0.84 2.39 18.56
CA GLN A 68 1.20 1.80 17.28
C GLN A 68 -0.04 1.63 16.40
N THR A 69 -0.15 2.48 15.39
CA THR A 69 -1.13 2.36 14.31
C THR A 69 -0.62 1.29 13.35
N ILE A 70 -0.92 0.03 13.65
CA ILE A 70 -0.83 -1.18 12.82
C ILE A 70 0.38 -1.20 11.86
N VAL A 71 1.48 -1.80 12.31
CA VAL A 71 2.58 -2.16 11.42
C VAL A 71 2.14 -3.39 10.59
N LYS A 72 2.00 -3.21 9.28
CA LYS A 72 1.83 -4.33 8.35
C LYS A 72 3.21 -4.80 7.89
N HIS A 73 3.45 -6.10 8.03
CA HIS A 73 4.64 -6.75 7.49
C HIS A 73 4.32 -7.40 6.16
N ILE A 74 5.21 -7.22 5.18
CA ILE A 74 5.18 -7.97 3.92
C ILE A 74 6.48 -8.73 3.76
N ASP A 75 6.38 -9.90 3.13
CA ASP A 75 7.51 -10.69 2.68
C ASP A 75 7.81 -10.29 1.22
N LEU A 76 9.09 -10.20 0.89
CA LEU A 76 9.57 -9.77 -0.43
C LEU A 76 10.13 -10.97 -1.21
N GLU A 77 10.10 -10.88 -2.54
CA GLU A 77 10.72 -11.81 -3.48
C GLU A 77 12.00 -11.20 -4.07
N SER A 78 13.03 -12.03 -4.28
CA SER A 78 14.29 -11.56 -4.90
C SER A 78 14.04 -11.00 -6.29
N GLY A 79 14.64 -9.85 -6.59
CA GLY A 79 14.49 -9.14 -7.85
C GLY A 79 13.91 -7.73 -7.68
N GLN A 80 13.37 -7.19 -8.75
CA GLN A 80 12.70 -5.89 -8.75
C GLN A 80 11.21 -6.07 -8.48
N GLU A 81 10.73 -5.48 -7.39
CA GLU A 81 9.32 -5.48 -7.02
C GLU A 81 8.70 -4.09 -7.21
N TYR A 82 7.48 -4.07 -7.73
CA TYR A 82 6.71 -2.85 -7.93
C TYR A 82 5.46 -2.86 -7.05
N PHE A 83 5.29 -1.79 -6.27
CA PHE A 83 4.15 -1.59 -5.40
C PHE A 83 3.30 -0.41 -5.89
N LYS A 84 1.99 -0.60 -5.88
CA LYS A 84 1.00 0.44 -6.15
C LYS A 84 -0.02 0.51 -5.03
N ALA A 85 -0.03 1.64 -4.36
CA ALA A 85 -1.07 2.05 -3.43
C ALA A 85 -2.17 2.78 -4.18
N ILE A 86 -3.43 2.50 -3.82
CA ILE A 86 -4.62 3.14 -4.36
C ILE A 86 -5.48 3.59 -3.19
N VAL A 87 -5.99 4.82 -3.26
CA VAL A 87 -6.96 5.35 -2.31
C VAL A 87 -8.30 5.55 -3.01
N THR A 88 -9.35 4.99 -2.42
CA THR A 88 -10.72 5.01 -2.95
C THR A 88 -11.75 5.34 -1.88
N SER A 89 -12.96 5.72 -2.31
CA SER A 89 -14.11 5.92 -1.41
C SER A 89 -14.68 4.62 -0.83
N GLU A 90 -14.48 3.49 -1.51
CA GLU A 90 -14.98 2.16 -1.13
C GLU A 90 -13.94 1.08 -1.40
N ALA A 91 -14.10 -0.09 -0.77
CA ALA A 91 -13.20 -1.23 -0.96
C ALA A 91 -13.19 -1.71 -2.42
N ILE A 92 -11.99 -1.99 -2.94
CA ILE A 92 -11.84 -2.55 -4.28
C ILE A 92 -12.32 -4.00 -4.30
N ASN A 93 -13.34 -4.28 -5.11
CA ASN A 93 -13.73 -5.66 -5.42
C ASN A 93 -12.69 -6.28 -6.37
N TRP A 94 -11.79 -7.11 -5.83
CA TRP A 94 -10.66 -7.67 -6.58
C TRP A 94 -11.06 -8.44 -7.84
N LYS A 95 -12.13 -9.24 -7.79
CA LYS A 95 -12.63 -9.99 -8.95
C LYS A 95 -13.07 -9.05 -10.07
N ARG A 96 -13.79 -7.97 -9.73
CA ARG A 96 -14.21 -6.95 -10.71
C ARG A 96 -13.04 -6.10 -11.19
N PHE A 97 -12.07 -5.83 -10.35
CA PHE A 97 -10.88 -5.06 -10.69
C PHE A 97 -10.03 -5.76 -11.75
N LEU A 98 -9.87 -7.09 -11.65
CA LEU A 98 -9.16 -7.90 -12.64
C LEU A 98 -9.99 -8.17 -13.91
N ALA A 99 -11.31 -8.20 -13.80
CA ALA A 99 -12.20 -8.35 -14.95
C ALA A 99 -12.25 -7.03 -15.74
N MET A 100 -11.32 -6.87 -16.70
CA MET A 100 -11.34 -5.77 -17.67
C MET A 100 -12.70 -5.71 -18.38
N GLY A 101 -13.57 -4.78 -17.97
CA GLY A 101 -14.87 -4.60 -18.62
C GLY A 101 -15.93 -3.85 -17.82
N THR A 102 -15.83 -3.81 -16.49
CA THR A 102 -16.75 -3.01 -15.67
C THR A 102 -16.00 -1.89 -14.98
N LYS A 103 -16.24 -0.64 -15.39
CA LYS A 103 -15.77 0.53 -14.64
C LYS A 103 -16.33 0.43 -13.22
N PRO A 104 -15.48 0.33 -12.19
CA PRO A 104 -15.98 0.36 -10.83
C PRO A 104 -16.69 1.71 -10.60
N VAL A 105 -17.88 1.69 -9.99
CA VAL A 105 -18.52 2.89 -9.45
C VAL A 105 -17.83 3.20 -8.12
N ILE A 106 -16.54 3.51 -8.18
CA ILE A 106 -15.73 3.82 -7.01
C ILE A 106 -15.05 5.15 -7.30
N THR A 107 -15.08 6.08 -6.35
CA THR A 107 -14.36 7.33 -6.50
C THR A 107 -12.89 7.06 -6.22
N PHE A 108 -12.04 7.31 -7.21
CA PHE A 108 -10.59 7.25 -7.06
C PHE A 108 -10.09 8.60 -6.57
N TRP A 109 -9.37 8.60 -5.45
CA TRP A 109 -8.81 9.83 -4.89
C TRP A 109 -7.32 9.99 -5.16
N GLY A 110 -6.59 8.89 -5.31
CA GLY A 110 -5.18 8.97 -5.68
C GLY A 110 -4.47 7.63 -5.71
N THR A 111 -3.23 7.67 -6.16
CA THR A 111 -2.31 6.53 -6.19
C THR A 111 -0.93 6.93 -5.73
N GLY A 112 -0.18 5.98 -5.18
CA GLY A 112 1.25 6.12 -4.89
C GLY A 112 2.00 4.88 -5.36
N GLU A 113 3.22 5.05 -5.85
CA GLU A 113 3.98 3.97 -6.48
C GLU A 113 5.38 3.88 -5.86
N LEU A 114 5.91 2.67 -5.76
CA LEU A 114 7.25 2.42 -5.24
C LEU A 114 7.87 1.22 -5.94
N ILE A 115 9.09 1.41 -6.47
CA ILE A 115 9.92 0.33 -7.00
C ILE A 115 11.06 0.09 -6.02
N VAL A 116 11.31 -1.18 -5.71
CA VAL A 116 12.38 -1.61 -4.81
C VAL A 116 13.18 -2.76 -5.41
N GLU A 117 14.45 -2.83 -5.03
CA GLU A 117 15.37 -3.91 -5.36
C GLU A 117 15.55 -4.80 -4.14
N VAL A 118 15.38 -6.10 -4.33
CA VAL A 118 15.45 -7.12 -3.27
C VAL A 118 16.56 -8.10 -3.59
N ASN A 119 17.59 -8.13 -2.73
CA ASN A 119 18.71 -9.07 -2.82
C ASN A 119 18.46 -10.29 -1.93
#